data_AF-A0A354NUW6-F1
#
_entry.id   AF-A0A354NUW6-F1
#
_cell.length_a   1.000
_cell.length_b   1.000
_cell.length_c   1.000
_cell.angle_alpha   90.00
_cell.angle_beta   90.00
_cell.angle_gamma   90.00
#
_symmetry.space_group_name_H-M   'P 1'
#
loop_
_entity.id
_entity.type
_entity.pdbx_description
1 polymer ?
#
loop_
_entity_poly.entity_id
_entity_poly.type
_entity_poly.pdbx_seq_one_letter_code
_entity_poly.pdbx_strand_id
1 'polypeptide(L)'
;MVAPESVRARRALVGRDPGESERIIQHHTTPEEVGDIFSKVKPKLAVYSHIVGATGSTEEEVNAGTRKTYSGRFEIGEDLCVIDVGHEVVITFPD
;
A
#
# COMPACT_ATOMS: atom_id res chain seq x y z
N MET A 1 3.76 0.10 3.92
CA MET A 1 3.76 1.16 2.88
C MET A 1 3.04 2.39 3.42
N VAL A 2 3.42 3.57 2.92
CA VAL A 2 2.78 4.83 3.28
C VAL A 2 2.70 5.80 2.09
N ALA A 3 1.54 6.44 1.89
CA ALA A 3 1.40 7.57 0.97
C ALA A 3 1.88 8.87 1.68
N PRO A 4 2.97 9.52 1.21
CA PRO A 4 3.62 10.60 1.96
C PRO A 4 2.71 11.81 2.24
N GLU A 5 2.00 12.31 1.23
CA GLU A 5 1.15 13.50 1.34
C GLU A 5 0.01 13.30 2.33
N SER A 6 -0.57 12.12 2.29
CA SER A 6 -1.72 11.68 3.05
C SER A 6 -1.39 11.57 4.52
N VAL A 7 -0.23 10.98 4.84
CA VAL A 7 0.29 10.94 6.21
C VAL A 7 0.66 12.32 6.72
N ARG A 8 1.32 13.17 5.91
CA ARG A 8 1.62 14.56 6.30
C ARG A 8 0.35 15.33 6.63
N ALA A 9 -0.63 15.31 5.71
CA ALA A 9 -1.88 16.05 5.85
C ALA A 9 -2.69 15.60 7.08
N ARG A 10 -2.95 14.29 7.22
CA ARG A 10 -3.77 13.78 8.33
C ARG A 10 -3.10 13.93 9.68
N ARG A 11 -1.78 13.75 9.76
CA ARG A 11 -1.05 13.96 11.02
C ARG A 11 -1.00 15.44 11.41
N ALA A 12 -0.87 16.35 10.45
CA ALA A 12 -0.96 17.78 10.70
C ALA A 12 -2.35 18.19 11.23
N LEU A 13 -3.44 17.62 10.69
CA LEU A 13 -4.82 17.89 11.16
C LEU A 13 -5.05 17.57 12.64
N VAL A 14 -4.31 16.61 13.19
CA VAL A 14 -4.39 16.23 14.61
C VAL A 14 -3.20 16.73 15.44
N GLY A 15 -2.49 17.74 14.94
CA GLY A 15 -1.44 18.45 15.67
C GLY A 15 -0.18 17.64 15.95
N ARG A 16 0.12 16.61 15.15
CA ARG A 16 1.35 15.81 15.30
C ARG A 16 2.57 16.54 14.75
N ASP A 17 3.72 16.21 15.31
CA ASP A 17 5.02 16.73 14.87
C ASP A 17 5.31 16.35 13.41
N PRO A 18 5.68 17.31 12.54
CA PRO A 18 6.12 17.01 11.18
C PRO A 18 7.34 16.07 11.13
N GLY A 19 8.27 16.16 12.08
CA GLY A 19 9.44 15.29 12.15
C GLY A 19 9.10 13.82 12.42
N GLU A 20 8.09 13.54 13.25
CA GLU A 20 7.51 12.20 13.38
C GLU A 20 6.93 11.67 12.06
N SER A 21 6.22 12.52 11.31
CA SER A 21 5.59 12.14 10.05
C SER A 21 6.65 11.78 8.99
N GLU A 22 7.73 12.55 8.94
CA GLU A 22 8.84 12.28 8.02
C GLU A 22 9.60 11.00 8.42
N ARG A 23 9.81 10.76 9.72
CA ARG A 23 10.36 9.47 10.19
C ARG A 23 9.50 8.29 9.75
N ILE A 24 8.18 8.39 9.85
CA ILE A 24 7.29 7.34 9.36
C ILE A 24 7.50 7.11 7.86
N ILE A 25 7.54 8.18 7.06
CA ILE A 25 7.73 8.09 5.61
C ILE A 25 9.05 7.40 5.26
N GLN A 26 10.15 7.78 5.91
CA GLN A 26 11.48 7.22 5.65
C GLN A 26 11.63 5.74 6.02
N HIS A 27 10.82 5.22 6.95
CA HIS A 27 10.87 3.81 7.36
C HIS A 27 9.96 2.90 6.53
N HIS A 28 9.17 3.46 5.62
CA HIS A 28 8.19 2.72 4.85
C HIS A 28 8.39 2.94 3.36
N THR A 29 8.05 1.93 2.58
CA THR A 29 7.99 2.04 1.12
C THR A 29 6.79 2.90 0.71
N THR A 30 6.97 3.79 -0.27
CA THR A 30 5.87 4.53 -0.92
C THR A 30 5.17 3.69 -1.99
N PRO A 31 3.94 4.01 -2.41
CA PRO A 31 3.24 3.25 -3.46
C PRO A 31 4.02 3.16 -4.78
N GLU A 32 4.74 4.21 -5.18
CA GLU A 32 5.54 4.22 -6.41
C GLU A 32 6.74 3.28 -6.32
N GLU A 33 7.45 3.30 -5.19
CA GLU A 33 8.54 2.35 -4.90
C GLU A 33 8.02 0.91 -4.80
N VAL A 34 6.82 0.69 -4.26
CA VAL A 34 6.20 -0.64 -4.26
C VAL A 34 5.93 -1.10 -5.69
N GLY A 35 5.43 -0.23 -6.56
CA GLY A 35 5.27 -0.54 -7.98
C GLY A 35 6.60 -0.91 -8.65
N ASP A 36 7.70 -0.21 -8.35
CA ASP A 36 9.02 -0.57 -8.86
C ASP A 36 9.48 -1.95 -8.38
N ILE A 37 9.21 -2.27 -7.12
CA ILE A 37 9.52 -3.59 -6.54
C ILE A 37 8.67 -4.66 -7.24
N PHE A 38 7.36 -4.46 -7.39
CA PHE A 38 6.48 -5.41 -8.06
C PHE A 38 6.85 -5.63 -9.53
N SER A 39 7.26 -4.59 -10.25
CA SER A 39 7.72 -4.69 -11.64
C SER A 39 9.03 -5.47 -11.79
N LYS A 40 9.91 -5.42 -10.79
CA LYS A 40 11.11 -6.25 -10.74
C LYS A 40 10.80 -7.71 -10.41
N VAL A 41 9.90 -7.95 -9.45
CA VAL A 41 9.56 -9.30 -8.96
C VAL A 41 8.62 -10.05 -9.92
N LYS A 42 7.71 -9.35 -10.59
CA LYS A 42 6.67 -9.90 -11.49
C LYS A 42 5.86 -11.04 -10.86
N PRO A 43 5.22 -10.82 -9.69
CA PRO A 43 4.45 -11.87 -9.03
C PRO A 43 3.16 -12.21 -9.80
N LYS A 44 2.63 -13.44 -9.63
CA LYS A 44 1.28 -13.80 -10.12
C LYS A 44 0.19 -12.93 -9.50
N LEU A 45 0.38 -12.56 -8.24
CA LEU A 45 -0.45 -11.65 -7.46
C LEU A 45 0.45 -10.93 -6.44
N ALA A 46 0.41 -9.61 -6.41
CA ALA A 46 0.97 -8.83 -5.31
C ALA A 46 -0.14 -8.43 -4.31
N VAL A 47 0.17 -8.38 -3.01
CA VAL A 47 -0.83 -8.03 -1.99
C VAL A 47 -0.25 -7.02 -1.02
N TYR A 48 -0.95 -5.91 -0.82
CA TYR A 48 -0.68 -5.00 0.29
C TYR A 48 -1.24 -5.57 1.59
N SER A 49 -0.48 -5.46 2.68
CA SER A 49 -0.95 -5.86 4.02
C SER A 49 -0.74 -4.71 5.01
N HIS A 50 0.50 -4.35 5.31
CA HIS A 50 0.79 -3.25 6.23
C HIS A 50 0.72 -1.88 5.54
N ILE A 51 -0.44 -1.24 5.55
CA ILE A 51 -0.64 0.14 5.10
C ILE A 51 -0.68 1.05 6.33
N VAL A 52 0.20 2.05 6.37
CA VAL A 52 0.29 2.94 7.53
C VAL A 52 -0.93 3.84 7.60
N GLY A 53 -1.76 3.51 8.60
CA GLY A 53 -2.89 4.27 9.08
C GLY A 53 -4.14 4.02 8.25
N ALA A 54 -5.12 3.35 8.85
CA ALA A 54 -6.53 3.35 8.41
C ALA A 54 -7.14 4.76 8.28
N THR A 55 -6.40 5.81 8.69
CA THR A 55 -6.72 7.22 8.51
C THR A 55 -5.64 7.99 7.73
N GLY A 56 -4.73 7.30 7.05
CA GLY A 56 -3.44 7.82 6.56
C GLY A 56 -3.34 7.81 5.05
N SER A 57 -3.35 6.64 4.41
CA SER A 57 -3.27 6.49 2.94
C SER A 57 -4.63 5.99 2.42
N THR A 58 -5.18 6.59 1.37
CA THR A 58 -6.40 6.11 0.72
C THR A 58 -6.08 5.01 -0.28
N GLU A 59 -7.05 4.14 -0.54
CA GLU A 59 -6.93 3.14 -1.62
C GLU A 59 -6.65 3.79 -2.98
N GLU A 60 -7.21 4.97 -3.24
CA GLU A 60 -6.96 5.72 -4.48
C GLU A 60 -5.48 6.12 -4.60
N GLU A 61 -4.85 6.59 -3.53
CA GLU A 61 -3.44 6.98 -3.53
C GLU A 61 -2.52 5.77 -3.70
N VAL A 62 -2.87 4.65 -3.06
CA VAL A 62 -2.18 3.37 -3.26
C VAL A 62 -2.28 2.94 -4.71
N ASN A 63 -3.49 2.94 -5.27
CA ASN A 63 -3.72 2.56 -6.66
C ASN A 63 -2.96 3.46 -7.62
N ALA A 64 -3.17 4.77 -7.53
CA ALA A 64 -2.55 5.74 -8.43
C ALA A 64 -1.02 5.67 -8.38
N GLY A 65 -0.42 5.59 -7.19
CA GLY A 65 1.03 5.54 -7.05
C GLY A 65 1.64 4.21 -7.52
N THR A 66 1.04 3.07 -7.18
CA THR A 66 1.52 1.75 -7.63
C THR A 66 1.46 1.62 -9.15
N ARG A 67 0.37 2.12 -9.75
CA ARG A 67 0.10 2.01 -11.20
C ARG A 67 1.03 2.86 -12.06
N LYS A 68 1.77 3.82 -11.48
CA LYS A 68 2.81 4.55 -12.21
C LYS A 68 3.87 3.63 -12.80
N THR A 69 4.21 2.57 -12.07
CA THR A 69 5.37 1.73 -12.39
C THR A 69 5.02 0.25 -12.50
N TYR A 70 3.85 -0.21 -12.01
CA TYR A 70 3.40 -1.61 -12.08
C TYR A 70 2.03 -1.79 -12.73
N SER A 71 2.00 -2.56 -13.82
CA SER A 71 0.79 -2.92 -14.57
C SER A 71 0.20 -4.28 -14.20
N GLY A 72 0.92 -5.10 -13.42
CA GLY A 72 0.45 -6.44 -13.04
C GLY A 72 -0.68 -6.41 -12.02
N ARG A 73 -1.19 -7.60 -11.67
CA ARG A 73 -2.25 -7.73 -10.68
C ARG A 73 -1.70 -7.45 -9.28
N PHE A 74 -2.39 -6.59 -8.54
CA PHE A 74 -2.22 -6.43 -7.10
C PHE A 74 -3.57 -6.20 -6.44
N GLU A 75 -3.65 -6.48 -5.15
CA GLU A 75 -4.85 -6.30 -4.32
C GLU A 75 -4.45 -5.61 -3.01
N ILE A 76 -5.39 -4.89 -2.40
CA ILE A 76 -5.26 -4.40 -1.03
C ILE A 76 -5.85 -5.48 -0.13
N GLY A 77 -5.00 -6.15 0.64
CA GLY A 77 -5.44 -7.22 1.53
C GLY A 77 -6.28 -6.67 2.66
N GLU A 78 -7.39 -7.35 2.93
CA GLU A 78 -8.23 -7.11 4.10
C GLU A 78 -7.95 -8.17 5.16
N ASP A 79 -8.20 -7.83 6.42
CA ASP A 79 -8.12 -8.80 7.50
C ASP A 79 -9.03 -10.00 7.19
N LEU A 80 -8.52 -11.21 7.43
CA LEU A 80 -9.19 -12.48 7.14
C LEU A 80 -9.40 -12.81 5.66
N CYS A 81 -8.84 -12.04 4.71
CA CYS A 81 -8.80 -12.51 3.32
C CYS A 81 -8.02 -13.82 3.20
N VAL A 82 -8.47 -14.69 2.29
CA VAL A 82 -7.83 -15.99 2.00
C VAL A 82 -7.23 -15.93 0.60
N ILE A 83 -6.00 -16.43 0.46
CA ILE A 83 -5.30 -16.49 -0.83
C ILE A 83 -5.04 -17.97 -1.17
N ASP A 84 -5.74 -18.46 -2.19
CA ASP A 84 -5.53 -19.80 -2.74
C ASP A 84 -4.51 -19.75 -3.89
N VAL A 85 -3.38 -20.44 -3.72
CA VAL A 85 -2.27 -20.44 -4.68
C VAL A 85 -2.20 -21.76 -5.44
N GLY A 86 -2.63 -21.76 -6.70
CA GLY A 86 -2.59 -22.93 -7.58
C GLY A 86 -2.13 -22.59 -9.00
N HIS A 87 -2.79 -23.20 -10.00
CA HIS A 87 -2.62 -22.81 -11.40
C HIS A 87 -2.92 -21.31 -11.55
N GLU A 88 -4.11 -20.93 -11.08
CA GLU A 88 -4.53 -19.55 -10.84
C GLU A 88 -4.27 -19.15 -9.38
N VAL A 89 -4.20 -17.85 -9.13
CA VAL A 89 -4.16 -17.30 -7.78
C VAL A 89 -5.45 -16.56 -7.53
N VAL A 90 -6.21 -17.00 -6.53
CA VAL A 90 -7.51 -16.43 -6.16
C VAL A 90 -7.36 -15.79 -4.78
N ILE A 91 -7.95 -14.61 -4.62
CA ILE A 91 -8.12 -13.97 -3.32
C ILE A 91 -9.62 -13.92 -3.03
N THR A 92 -10.00 -14.27 -1.80
CA THR A 92 -11.37 -14.22 -1.30
C THR A 92 -11.39 -13.30 -0.10
N PHE A 93 -12.22 -12.27 -0.15
CA PHE A 93 -12.44 -11.32 0.94
C PHE A 93 -13.57 -11.82 1.86
N PRO A 94 -13.56 -11.46 3.15
CA PRO A 94 -14.71 -11.73 4.03
C PRO A 94 -15.96 -10.96 3.56
N ASP A 95 -17.14 -11.50 3.88
CA ASP A 95 -18.44 -10.83 3.67
C ASP A 95 -18.66 -9.63 4.61
#